data_AF-I2PY33-F1
#
_entry.id   AF-I2PY33-F1
#
_cell.length_a   1.000
_cell.length_b   1.000
_cell.length_c   1.000
_cell.angle_alpha   90.00
_cell.angle_beta   90.00
_cell.angle_gamma   90.00
#
_symmetry.space_group_name_H-M   'P 1'
#
loop_
_entity.id
_entity.type
_entity.pdbx_description
1 polymer ?
#
loop_
_entity_poly.entity_id
_entity_poly.type
_entity_poly.pdbx_seq_one_letter_code
_entity_poly.pdbx_strand_id
1 'polypeptide(L)'
;MSPVRFTEELAREYEGIFAGAAIRPERLSEARAGAGRLAAGERWSRYREVEARTGVPAHVVGILHSLECGGSFAGHLHNGDPLSGRTVRVPAGRPVRGVPPFAWEDSAADALRLQGLDRWRDWSVAGVAYVLERYNGFGYRNRRPPMPSPYLWSFTTAYASGKYVADGRWSATAVSRQCGGMALLRLLVEMGRVRLPDGGRDASGKPDVVPAAEEAARPA
;
A
#
# COMPACT_ATOMS: atom_id res chain seq x y z
N MET A 1 21.43 2.78 7.71
CA MET A 1 20.86 3.78 6.77
C MET A 1 19.93 4.67 7.56
N SER A 2 19.88 5.97 7.28
CA SER A 2 18.94 6.87 7.95
C SER A 2 17.50 6.50 7.55
N PRO A 3 16.53 6.52 8.47
CA PRO A 3 15.15 6.21 8.15
C PRO A 3 14.60 7.22 7.14
N VAL A 4 13.91 6.73 6.11
CA VAL A 4 13.27 7.59 5.10
C VAL A 4 12.05 8.26 5.73
N ARG A 5 12.14 9.57 5.98
CA ARG A 5 11.07 10.36 6.57
C ARG A 5 10.15 10.92 5.49
N PHE A 6 8.87 11.03 5.81
CA PHE A 6 7.92 11.76 4.98
C PHE A 6 8.17 13.27 5.10
N THR A 7 8.82 13.85 4.09
CA THR A 7 9.13 15.28 3.99
C THR A 7 8.31 15.92 2.88
N GLU A 8 8.21 17.24 2.86
CA GLU A 8 7.55 17.93 1.75
C GLU A 8 8.23 17.69 0.39
N GLU A 9 9.55 17.53 0.37
CA GLU A 9 10.28 17.21 -0.85
C GLU A 9 9.89 15.83 -1.37
N LEU A 10 9.82 14.85 -0.48
CA LEU A 10 9.38 13.51 -0.82
C LEU A 10 7.90 13.49 -1.22
N ALA A 11 7.06 14.30 -0.58
CA ALA A 11 5.66 14.44 -0.96
C ALA A 11 5.52 15.00 -2.39
N ARG A 12 6.26 16.07 -2.72
CA ARG A 12 6.28 16.65 -4.07
C ARG A 12 6.82 15.67 -5.12
N GLU A 13 7.82 14.87 -4.77
CA GLU A 13 8.33 13.79 -5.64
C GLU A 13 7.20 12.79 -5.97
N TYR A 14 6.49 12.28 -4.96
CA TYR A 14 5.39 11.34 -5.17
C TYR A 14 4.25 11.96 -5.99
N GLU A 15 3.85 13.18 -5.68
CA GLU A 15 2.81 13.92 -6.41
C GLU A 15 3.21 14.12 -7.87
N GLY A 16 4.45 14.53 -8.13
CA GLY A 16 4.97 14.73 -9.47
C GLY A 16 5.00 13.43 -10.29
N ILE A 17 5.48 12.33 -9.70
CA ILE A 17 5.45 11.02 -10.34
C ILE A 17 3.99 10.62 -10.59
N PHE A 18 3.12 10.73 -9.59
CA PHE A 18 1.71 10.36 -9.74
C PHE A 18 1.06 11.13 -10.87
N ALA A 19 1.20 12.46 -10.91
CA ALA A 19 0.61 13.31 -11.93
C ALA A 19 1.08 12.96 -13.34
N GLY A 20 2.37 12.67 -13.54
CA GLY A 20 2.96 12.32 -14.84
C GLY A 20 2.85 10.84 -15.23
N ALA A 21 2.57 9.94 -14.29
CA ALA A 21 2.52 8.50 -14.52
C ALA A 21 1.18 8.08 -15.13
N ALA A 22 1.15 7.89 -16.45
CA ALA A 22 0.01 7.33 -17.17
C ALA A 22 0.00 5.80 -17.05
N ILE A 23 -1.19 5.19 -17.02
CA ILE A 23 -1.33 3.73 -17.19
C ILE A 23 -0.91 3.36 -18.61
N ARG A 24 -0.03 2.38 -18.75
CA ARG A 24 0.42 1.91 -20.06
C ARG A 24 -0.75 1.27 -20.83
N PRO A 25 -0.99 1.62 -22.12
CA PRO A 25 -2.12 1.09 -22.88
C PRO A 25 -2.20 -0.43 -22.89
N GLU A 26 -1.05 -1.11 -23.05
CA GLU A 26 -0.93 -2.56 -23.05
C GLU A 26 -1.24 -3.22 -21.69
N ARG A 27 -1.27 -2.45 -20.60
CA ARG A 27 -1.63 -2.89 -19.24
C ARG A 27 -2.99 -2.40 -18.77
N LEU A 28 -3.66 -1.53 -19.53
CA LEU A 28 -4.87 -0.84 -19.09
C LEU A 28 -6.01 -1.81 -18.74
N SER A 29 -6.23 -2.83 -19.57
CA SER A 29 -7.28 -3.84 -19.31
C SER A 29 -7.04 -4.59 -18.00
N GLU A 30 -5.81 -5.04 -17.79
CA GLU A 30 -5.39 -5.76 -16.58
C GLU A 30 -5.50 -4.87 -15.32
N ALA A 31 -5.04 -3.62 -15.43
CA ALA A 31 -5.12 -2.64 -14.35
C ALA A 31 -6.58 -2.30 -13.98
N ARG A 32 -7.45 -2.07 -14.98
CA ARG A 32 -8.88 -1.83 -14.78
C ARG A 32 -9.58 -3.02 -14.16
N ALA A 33 -9.25 -4.24 -14.57
CA ALA A 33 -9.78 -5.44 -13.94
C ALA A 33 -9.38 -5.53 -12.46
N GLY A 34 -8.13 -5.18 -12.13
CA GLY A 34 -7.66 -5.08 -10.74
C GLY A 34 -8.44 -4.06 -9.92
N ALA A 35 -8.55 -2.82 -10.41
CA ALA A 35 -9.31 -1.76 -9.74
C ALA A 35 -10.80 -2.10 -9.60
N GLY A 36 -11.40 -2.69 -10.63
CA GLY A 36 -12.79 -3.16 -10.62
C GLY A 36 -13.03 -4.24 -9.56
N ARG A 37 -12.11 -5.19 -9.39
CA ARG A 37 -12.19 -6.19 -8.31
C ARG A 37 -12.14 -5.55 -6.93
N LEU A 38 -11.32 -4.52 -6.73
CA LEU A 38 -11.27 -3.79 -5.47
C LEU A 38 -12.58 -3.03 -5.21
N ALA A 39 -13.12 -2.37 -6.23
CA ALA A 39 -14.33 -1.56 -6.15
C ALA A 39 -15.63 -2.38 -6.02
N ALA A 40 -15.59 -3.69 -6.29
CA ALA A 40 -16.74 -4.59 -6.26
C ALA A 40 -17.46 -4.52 -4.90
N GLY A 41 -18.81 -4.48 -4.94
CA GLY A 41 -19.65 -4.15 -3.77
C GLY A 41 -19.32 -4.91 -2.50
N GLU A 42 -19.38 -6.24 -2.54
CA GLU A 42 -19.06 -7.10 -1.38
C GLU A 42 -17.65 -6.84 -0.85
N ARG A 43 -16.66 -6.84 -1.75
CA ARG A 43 -15.25 -6.66 -1.40
C ARG A 43 -14.99 -5.30 -0.77
N TRP A 44 -15.58 -4.26 -1.35
CA TRP A 44 -15.48 -2.89 -0.87
C TRP A 44 -16.14 -2.72 0.51
N SER A 45 -17.29 -3.35 0.75
CA SER A 45 -17.96 -3.32 2.06
C SER A 45 -17.06 -3.87 3.16
N ARG A 46 -16.35 -4.98 2.91
CA ARG A 46 -15.37 -5.53 3.85
C ARG A 46 -14.24 -4.54 4.14
N TYR A 47 -13.73 -3.85 3.11
CA TYR A 47 -12.70 -2.82 3.31
C TYR A 47 -13.23 -1.59 4.08
N ARG A 48 -14.50 -1.22 3.90
CA ARG A 48 -15.16 -0.16 4.71
C ARG A 48 -15.29 -0.55 6.17
N GLU A 49 -15.57 -1.82 6.45
CA GLU A 49 -15.61 -2.31 7.82
C GLU A 49 -14.23 -2.20 8.51
N VAL A 50 -13.15 -2.52 7.79
CA VAL A 50 -11.79 -2.31 8.31
C VAL A 50 -11.47 -0.83 8.51
N GLU A 51 -11.88 0.06 7.61
CA GLU A 51 -11.73 1.51 7.84
C GLU A 51 -12.44 1.92 9.12
N ALA A 52 -13.71 1.54 9.31
CA ALA A 52 -14.47 1.93 10.50
C ALA A 52 -13.77 1.53 11.82
N ARG A 53 -13.00 0.43 11.79
CA ARG A 53 -12.25 -0.09 12.94
C ARG A 53 -10.88 0.56 13.16
N THR A 54 -10.30 1.18 12.13
CA THR A 54 -8.87 1.58 12.12
C THR A 54 -8.60 3.02 11.70
N GLY A 55 -9.54 3.66 11.00
CA GLY A 55 -9.34 4.94 10.32
C GLY A 55 -8.51 4.84 9.03
N VAL A 56 -8.05 3.65 8.63
CA VAL A 56 -7.30 3.46 7.37
C VAL A 56 -8.28 3.38 6.20
N PRO A 57 -8.19 4.26 5.18
CA PRO A 57 -9.14 4.27 4.08
C PRO A 57 -9.22 2.93 3.35
N ALA A 58 -10.43 2.56 2.93
CA ALA A 58 -10.74 1.26 2.34
C ALA A 58 -9.97 1.03 1.04
N HIS A 59 -9.69 2.09 0.29
CA HIS A 59 -8.86 1.97 -0.90
C HIS A 59 -7.42 1.57 -0.54
N VAL A 60 -6.85 2.09 0.56
CA VAL A 60 -5.53 1.68 1.05
C VAL A 60 -5.57 0.23 1.54
N VAL A 61 -6.59 -0.14 2.33
CA VAL A 61 -6.78 -1.52 2.79
C VAL A 61 -6.88 -2.48 1.60
N GLY A 62 -7.70 -2.15 0.60
CA GLY A 62 -7.89 -2.96 -0.59
C GLY A 62 -6.63 -3.06 -1.47
N ILE A 63 -5.89 -1.96 -1.62
CA ILE A 63 -4.61 -1.97 -2.35
C ILE A 63 -3.60 -2.87 -1.65
N LEU A 64 -3.38 -2.70 -0.33
CA LEU A 64 -2.49 -3.57 0.45
C LEU A 64 -2.92 -5.04 0.36
N HIS A 65 -4.22 -5.31 0.50
CA HIS A 65 -4.77 -6.66 0.38
C HIS A 65 -4.50 -7.28 -1.00
N SER A 66 -4.61 -6.49 -2.08
CA SER A 66 -4.26 -6.96 -3.42
C SER A 66 -2.77 -7.20 -3.60
N LEU A 67 -1.92 -6.39 -2.97
CA LEU A 67 -0.48 -6.47 -3.14
C LEU A 67 0.15 -7.61 -2.34
N GLU A 68 -0.34 -7.87 -1.13
CA GLU A 68 0.25 -8.85 -0.22
C GLU A 68 -0.30 -10.27 -0.39
N CYS A 69 -1.58 -10.46 -0.75
CA CYS A 69 -2.17 -11.79 -0.88
C CYS A 69 -3.14 -11.95 -2.06
N GLY A 70 -3.03 -11.08 -3.08
CA GLY A 70 -3.86 -11.17 -4.29
C GLY A 70 -5.35 -10.95 -4.04
N GLY A 71 -5.75 -10.43 -2.88
CA GLY A 71 -7.14 -10.18 -2.50
C GLY A 71 -7.89 -11.39 -1.94
N SER A 72 -7.19 -12.40 -1.43
CA SER A 72 -7.80 -13.59 -0.79
C SER A 72 -8.20 -13.31 0.66
N PHE A 73 -9.50 -13.44 0.94
CA PHE A 73 -10.05 -13.32 2.31
C PHE A 73 -9.92 -14.61 3.14
N ALA A 74 -9.29 -15.66 2.62
CA ALA A 74 -9.15 -16.93 3.31
C ALA A 74 -7.99 -16.96 4.32
N GLY A 75 -7.11 -15.96 4.28
CA GLY A 75 -5.93 -15.88 5.14
C GLY A 75 -5.74 -14.51 5.77
N HIS A 76 -4.89 -14.47 6.79
CA HIS A 76 -4.49 -13.28 7.51
C HIS A 76 -3.83 -12.25 6.59
N LEU A 77 -4.22 -10.98 6.69
CA LEU A 77 -3.55 -9.89 5.95
C LEU A 77 -2.06 -9.76 6.30
N HIS A 78 -1.65 -10.24 7.47
CA HIS A 78 -0.25 -10.22 7.92
C HIS A 78 0.71 -10.90 6.95
N ASN A 79 0.37 -12.13 6.53
CA ASN A 79 1.28 -13.01 5.79
C ASN A 79 0.56 -14.14 5.02
N GLY A 80 -0.77 -14.16 5.03
CA GLY A 80 -1.60 -15.15 4.34
C GLY A 80 -1.78 -16.48 5.08
N ASP A 81 -1.37 -16.64 6.34
CA ASP A 81 -1.70 -17.85 7.11
C ASP A 81 -3.22 -18.03 7.25
N PRO A 82 -3.75 -19.27 7.38
CA PRO A 82 -5.19 -19.50 7.48
C PRO A 82 -5.82 -18.83 8.71
N LEU A 83 -7.03 -18.29 8.55
CA LEU A 83 -7.78 -17.63 9.63
C LEU A 83 -8.26 -18.60 10.74
N SER A 84 -8.09 -19.91 10.56
CA SER A 84 -8.47 -20.95 11.55
C SER A 84 -7.54 -21.04 12.75
N GLY A 85 -6.41 -20.31 12.73
CA GLY A 85 -5.45 -20.25 13.82
C GLY A 85 -4.85 -18.86 13.93
N ARG A 86 -3.81 -18.72 14.76
CA ARG A 86 -2.95 -17.53 14.72
C ARG A 86 -1.86 -17.74 13.66
N THR A 87 -1.28 -16.65 13.17
CA THR A 87 -0.13 -16.71 12.29
C THR A 87 1.01 -17.49 12.93
N VAL A 88 1.62 -18.38 12.15
CA VAL A 88 2.85 -19.10 12.50
C VAL A 88 4.03 -18.45 11.78
N ARG A 89 3.82 -18.02 10.52
CA ARG A 89 4.78 -17.20 9.80
C ARG A 89 4.89 -15.82 10.43
N VAL A 90 6.01 -15.15 10.20
CA VAL A 90 6.27 -13.80 10.71
C VAL A 90 5.25 -12.81 10.10
N PRO A 91 4.68 -11.88 10.88
CA PRO A 91 4.73 -11.81 12.35
C PRO A 91 3.91 -12.93 13.00
N ALA A 92 4.51 -13.76 13.84
CA ALA A 92 3.85 -14.90 14.48
C ALA A 92 2.93 -14.47 15.64
N GLY A 93 1.95 -15.31 15.96
CA GLY A 93 1.03 -15.12 17.09
C GLY A 93 -0.04 -14.05 16.86
N ARG A 94 -0.36 -13.71 15.60
CA ARG A 94 -1.35 -12.70 15.24
C ARG A 94 -2.67 -13.32 14.75
N PRO A 95 -3.83 -12.64 14.92
CA PRO A 95 -4.07 -11.44 15.73
C PRO A 95 -3.73 -11.69 17.20
N VAL A 96 -3.47 -10.68 18.03
CA VAL A 96 -3.14 -10.92 19.46
C VAL A 96 -4.39 -11.15 20.31
N ARG A 97 -5.52 -10.54 19.96
CA ARG A 97 -6.79 -10.65 20.68
C ARG A 97 -7.79 -11.53 19.92
N GLY A 98 -8.77 -12.07 20.65
CA GLY A 98 -9.81 -12.95 20.10
C GLY A 98 -9.44 -14.43 20.09
N VAL A 99 -10.40 -15.25 19.64
CA VAL A 99 -10.31 -16.71 19.56
C VAL A 99 -10.59 -17.12 18.10
N PRO A 100 -9.78 -17.99 17.49
CA PRO A 100 -10.01 -18.46 16.12
C PRO A 100 -11.25 -19.38 16.02
N PRO A 101 -11.86 -19.53 14.83
CA PRO A 101 -11.47 -18.89 13.57
C PRO A 101 -11.76 -17.38 13.57
N PHE A 102 -10.84 -16.60 13.03
CA PHE A 102 -10.93 -15.14 13.00
C PHE A 102 -11.75 -14.66 11.80
N ALA A 103 -12.56 -13.61 11.98
CA ALA A 103 -13.02 -12.83 10.85
C ALA A 103 -11.82 -12.14 10.19
N TRP A 104 -11.84 -12.03 8.86
CA TRP A 104 -10.74 -11.40 8.12
C TRP A 104 -10.55 -9.94 8.55
N GLU A 105 -11.64 -9.23 8.85
CA GLU A 105 -11.67 -7.83 9.26
C GLU A 105 -10.96 -7.61 10.61
N ASP A 106 -11.10 -8.55 11.55
CA ASP A 106 -10.40 -8.51 12.84
C ASP A 106 -8.89 -8.67 12.61
N SER A 107 -8.52 -9.63 11.74
CA SER A 107 -7.12 -9.84 11.40
C SER A 107 -6.51 -8.69 10.62
N ALA A 108 -7.24 -8.11 9.67
CA ALA A 108 -6.78 -6.96 8.91
C ALA A 108 -6.56 -5.76 9.82
N ALA A 109 -7.47 -5.52 10.77
CA ALA A 109 -7.33 -4.45 11.74
C ALA A 109 -6.09 -4.64 12.65
N ASP A 110 -5.80 -5.87 13.10
CA ASP A 110 -4.56 -6.17 13.85
C ASP A 110 -3.31 -5.88 13.00
N ALA A 111 -3.30 -6.31 11.75
CA ALA A 111 -2.19 -6.07 10.83
C ALA A 111 -1.92 -4.58 10.61
N LEU A 112 -2.95 -3.79 10.36
CA LEU A 112 -2.81 -2.34 10.11
C LEU A 112 -2.34 -1.59 11.36
N ARG A 113 -2.80 -1.99 12.55
CA ARG A 113 -2.34 -1.42 13.83
C ARG A 113 -0.89 -1.80 14.14
N LEU A 114 -0.49 -3.05 13.85
CA LEU A 114 0.90 -3.47 13.99
C LEU A 114 1.85 -2.63 13.13
N GLN A 115 1.39 -2.24 11.94
CA GLN A 115 2.12 -1.35 11.02
C GLN A 115 1.96 0.15 11.36
N GLY A 116 1.23 0.47 12.44
CA GLY A 116 0.99 1.84 12.89
C GLY A 116 0.17 2.70 11.92
N LEU A 117 -0.56 2.09 10.98
CA LEU A 117 -1.35 2.82 9.99
C LEU A 117 -2.61 3.44 10.59
N ASP A 118 -3.09 2.92 11.72
CA ASP A 118 -4.15 3.51 12.53
C ASP A 118 -3.77 4.87 13.15
N ARG A 119 -2.48 5.20 13.17
CA ARG A 119 -1.93 6.48 13.65
C ARG A 119 -1.55 7.44 12.53
N TRP A 120 -1.56 6.98 11.27
CA TRP A 120 -1.29 7.81 10.10
C TRP A 120 -2.51 8.65 9.72
N ARG A 121 -2.29 9.87 9.22
CA ARG A 121 -3.37 10.85 8.95
C ARG A 121 -3.37 11.43 7.54
N ASP A 122 -2.22 11.47 6.86
CA ASP A 122 -2.14 12.01 5.50
C ASP A 122 -2.56 10.96 4.46
N TRP A 123 -3.82 10.99 4.05
CA TRP A 123 -4.33 10.10 3.00
C TRP A 123 -4.41 10.76 1.63
N SER A 124 -3.59 11.79 1.38
CA SER A 124 -3.37 12.33 0.04
C SER A 124 -2.61 11.37 -0.85
N VAL A 125 -2.42 11.74 -2.12
CA VAL A 125 -1.57 11.00 -3.06
C VAL A 125 -0.19 10.71 -2.47
N ALA A 126 0.48 11.73 -1.92
CA ALA A 126 1.81 11.60 -1.35
C ALA A 126 1.81 10.69 -0.12
N GLY A 127 0.86 10.87 0.79
CA GLY A 127 0.79 10.09 2.02
C GLY A 127 0.46 8.63 1.76
N VAL A 128 -0.44 8.32 0.81
CA VAL A 128 -0.71 6.94 0.38
C VAL A 128 0.54 6.33 -0.26
N ALA A 129 1.23 7.05 -1.16
CA ALA A 129 2.45 6.55 -1.78
C ALA A 129 3.53 6.22 -0.74
N TYR A 130 3.75 7.11 0.23
CA TYR A 130 4.70 6.91 1.32
C TYR A 130 4.35 5.68 2.17
N VAL A 131 3.08 5.54 2.56
CA VAL A 131 2.61 4.38 3.34
C VAL A 131 2.84 3.08 2.59
N LEU A 132 2.49 3.02 1.30
CA LEU A 132 2.68 1.82 0.49
C LEU A 132 4.16 1.51 0.29
N GLU A 133 5.00 2.52 0.05
CA GLU A 133 6.44 2.29 -0.12
C GLU A 133 7.09 1.84 1.18
N ARG A 134 6.69 2.41 2.32
CA ARG A 134 7.14 1.97 3.64
C ARG A 134 6.72 0.53 3.92
N TYR A 135 5.50 0.16 3.57
CA TYR A 135 4.98 -1.21 3.75
C TYR A 135 5.81 -2.25 2.98
N ASN A 136 6.21 -1.91 1.75
CA ASN A 136 7.08 -2.75 0.92
C ASN A 136 8.56 -2.68 1.33
N GLY A 137 9.02 -1.49 1.76
CA GLY A 137 10.41 -1.14 2.01
C GLY A 137 11.01 -0.20 0.95
N PHE A 138 11.88 0.70 1.40
CA PHE A 138 12.50 1.78 0.61
C PHE A 138 13.74 1.37 -0.21
N GLY A 139 13.97 0.07 -0.44
CA GLY A 139 15.20 -0.43 -1.08
C GLY A 139 15.49 0.18 -2.45
N TYR A 140 14.45 0.56 -3.21
CA TYR A 140 14.56 1.18 -4.53
C TYR A 140 15.14 2.60 -4.50
N ARG A 141 14.99 3.33 -3.39
CA ARG A 141 15.61 4.65 -3.19
C ARG A 141 17.12 4.58 -3.03
N ASN A 142 17.63 3.44 -2.57
CA ASN A 142 19.05 3.20 -2.36
C ASN A 142 19.79 2.80 -3.65
N ARG A 143 19.07 2.65 -4.76
CA ARG A 143 19.69 2.41 -6.07
C ARG A 143 20.48 3.64 -6.53
N ARG A 144 21.38 3.41 -7.49
CA ARG A 144 22.21 4.44 -8.12
C ARG A 144 22.10 4.28 -9.64
N PRO A 145 21.30 5.13 -10.34
CA PRO A 145 20.41 6.15 -9.78
C PRO A 145 19.22 5.54 -8.99
N PRO A 146 18.57 6.30 -8.07
CA PRO A 146 17.31 5.90 -7.45
C PRO A 146 16.26 5.60 -8.52
N MET A 147 15.30 4.74 -8.20
CA MET A 147 14.27 4.36 -9.15
C MET A 147 12.88 4.23 -8.53
N PRO A 148 11.82 4.47 -9.32
CA PRO A 148 10.46 4.23 -8.87
C PRO A 148 10.23 2.75 -8.52
N SER A 149 9.69 2.49 -7.33
CA SER A 149 9.37 1.12 -6.89
C SER A 149 8.26 0.52 -7.77
N PRO A 150 8.43 -0.70 -8.33
CA PRO A 150 7.36 -1.40 -9.03
C PRO A 150 6.16 -1.71 -8.13
N TYR A 151 6.34 -1.80 -6.80
CA TYR A 151 5.24 -1.98 -5.86
C TYR A 151 4.24 -0.82 -5.92
N LEU A 152 4.73 0.39 -6.21
CA LEU A 152 3.91 1.59 -6.37
C LEU A 152 3.49 1.77 -7.83
N TRP A 153 4.45 1.67 -8.76
CA TRP A 153 4.35 2.26 -10.09
C TRP A 153 4.30 1.27 -11.24
N SER A 154 4.35 -0.04 -10.97
CA SER A 154 4.18 -1.05 -12.03
C SER A 154 2.87 -0.83 -12.80
N PHE A 155 2.93 -1.04 -14.12
CA PHE A 155 1.90 -0.74 -15.13
C PHE A 155 1.74 0.74 -15.50
N THR A 156 2.51 1.64 -14.88
CA THR A 156 2.57 3.05 -15.30
C THR A 156 3.78 3.34 -16.18
N THR A 157 3.81 4.51 -16.80
CA THR A 157 4.98 5.03 -17.52
C THR A 157 6.17 5.34 -16.61
N ALA A 158 5.97 5.51 -15.29
CA ALA A 158 7.04 5.78 -14.33
C ALA A 158 7.92 4.56 -14.03
N TYR A 159 7.49 3.35 -14.40
CA TYR A 159 8.27 2.13 -14.23
C TYR A 159 8.42 1.40 -15.58
N ALA A 160 9.61 0.86 -15.85
CA ALA A 160 9.90 0.08 -17.05
C ALA A 160 10.38 -1.33 -16.70
N SER A 161 11.48 -1.43 -15.97
CA SER A 161 12.05 -2.69 -15.51
C SER A 161 12.86 -2.48 -14.23
N GLY A 162 13.31 -3.58 -13.66
CA GLY A 162 14.13 -3.60 -12.47
C GLY A 162 13.31 -3.99 -11.25
N LYS A 163 13.66 -5.07 -10.56
CA LYS A 163 13.06 -5.43 -9.28
C LYS A 163 13.96 -6.32 -8.46
N TYR A 164 13.72 -6.33 -7.15
CA TYR A 164 14.17 -7.42 -6.30
C TYR A 164 13.32 -8.66 -6.63
N VAL A 165 13.98 -9.74 -7.05
CA VAL A 165 13.33 -11.02 -7.38
C VAL A 165 13.29 -11.97 -6.19
N ALA A 166 14.15 -11.71 -5.20
CA ALA A 166 14.14 -12.28 -3.86
C ALA A 166 14.83 -11.27 -2.92
N ASP A 167 14.83 -11.56 -1.63
CA ASP A 167 15.47 -10.69 -0.63
C ASP A 167 16.95 -10.47 -0.96
N GLY A 168 17.33 -9.20 -1.08
CA GLY A 168 18.66 -8.75 -1.50
C GLY A 168 19.04 -9.04 -2.96
N ARG A 169 18.23 -9.78 -3.72
CA ARG A 169 18.56 -10.18 -5.10
C ARG A 169 17.94 -9.23 -6.12
N TRP A 170 18.72 -8.25 -6.53
CA TRP A 170 18.38 -7.29 -7.58
C TRP A 170 18.49 -7.89 -8.99
N SER A 171 17.52 -7.60 -9.86
CA SER A 171 17.63 -7.78 -11.30
C SER A 171 17.24 -6.48 -12.00
N ALA A 172 18.10 -5.97 -12.89
CA ALA A 172 17.84 -4.75 -13.64
C ALA A 172 16.81 -4.93 -14.77
N THR A 173 16.65 -6.16 -15.27
CA THR A 173 15.83 -6.49 -16.44
C THR A 173 14.51 -7.16 -16.08
N ALA A 174 14.37 -7.70 -14.86
CA ALA A 174 13.10 -8.28 -14.42
C ALA A 174 12.00 -7.22 -14.38
N VAL A 175 10.84 -7.54 -14.96
CA VAL A 175 9.67 -6.65 -15.01
C VAL A 175 8.61 -7.18 -14.05
N SER A 176 8.04 -6.31 -13.22
CA SER A 176 6.89 -6.68 -12.40
C SER A 176 5.68 -7.02 -13.26
N ARG A 177 5.05 -8.17 -12.96
CA ARG A 177 3.76 -8.59 -13.55
C ARG A 177 2.56 -8.24 -12.67
N GLN A 178 2.81 -7.61 -11.53
CA GLN A 178 1.76 -7.17 -10.60
C GLN A 178 1.51 -5.68 -10.83
N CYS A 179 0.25 -5.26 -10.85
CA CYS A 179 -0.13 -3.85 -10.93
C CYS A 179 0.30 -3.12 -9.66
N GLY A 180 0.93 -1.94 -9.79
CA GLY A 180 1.38 -1.17 -8.64
C GLY A 180 0.22 -0.50 -7.89
N GLY A 181 0.40 -0.26 -6.59
CA GLY A 181 -0.64 0.33 -5.74
C GLY A 181 -1.08 1.73 -6.18
N MET A 182 -0.17 2.56 -6.67
CA MET A 182 -0.51 3.91 -7.16
C MET A 182 -1.20 3.84 -8.53
N ALA A 183 -0.92 2.82 -9.34
CA ALA A 183 -1.68 2.56 -10.57
C ALA A 183 -3.14 2.17 -10.27
N LEU A 184 -3.35 1.31 -9.25
CA LEU A 184 -4.69 0.96 -8.78
C LEU A 184 -5.42 2.17 -8.19
N LEU A 185 -4.73 3.00 -7.40
CA LEU A 185 -5.29 4.22 -6.83
C LEU A 185 -5.79 5.17 -7.91
N ARG A 186 -4.98 5.44 -8.94
CA ARG A 186 -5.34 6.28 -10.09
C ARG A 186 -6.65 5.81 -10.71
N LEU A 187 -6.78 4.51 -10.99
CA LEU A 187 -7.99 3.96 -11.60
C LEU A 187 -9.20 4.04 -10.66
N LEU A 188 -9.04 3.83 -9.36
CA LEU A 188 -10.12 4.01 -8.40
C LEU A 188 -10.62 5.46 -8.34
N VAL A 189 -9.73 6.44 -8.50
CA VAL A 189 -10.08 7.86 -8.60
C VAL A 189 -10.79 8.16 -9.93
N GLU A 190 -10.24 7.68 -11.06
CA GLU A 190 -10.84 7.86 -12.40
C GLU A 190 -12.23 7.22 -12.51
N MET A 191 -12.46 6.10 -11.82
CA MET A 191 -13.77 5.45 -11.71
C MET A 191 -14.75 6.17 -10.77
N GLY A 192 -14.33 7.24 -10.09
CA GLY A 192 -15.13 7.95 -9.10
C GLY A 192 -15.39 7.18 -7.81
N ARG A 193 -14.67 6.07 -7.57
CA ARG A 193 -14.82 5.25 -6.36
C ARG A 193 -14.16 5.88 -5.14
N VAL A 194 -13.12 6.68 -5.37
CA VAL A 194 -12.34 7.37 -4.34
C VAL A 194 -12.21 8.83 -4.71
N ARG A 195 -12.43 9.71 -3.73
CA ARG A 195 -11.98 11.10 -3.78
C ARG A 195 -10.85 11.23 -2.76
N LEU A 196 -9.70 11.70 -3.22
CA LEU A 196 -8.55 11.93 -2.35
C LEU A 196 -8.68 13.32 -1.69
N PRO A 197 -8.27 13.45 -0.42
CA PRO A 197 -8.12 14.76 0.20
C PRO A 197 -6.96 15.51 -0.46
N ASP A 198 -7.07 16.84 -0.48
CA ASP A 198 -5.92 17.69 -0.74
C ASP A 198 -4.94 17.46 0.41
N GLY A 199 -3.68 17.10 0.09
CA GLY A 199 -2.66 16.81 1.10
C GLY A 199 -2.54 17.96 2.06
N GLY A 200 -2.93 17.72 3.32
CA GLY A 200 -3.22 18.71 4.35
C GLY A 200 -2.23 19.85 4.37
N ARG A 201 -2.56 20.89 3.60
CA ARG A 201 -2.03 22.23 3.73
C ARG A 201 -3.11 22.97 4.46
N ASP A 202 -2.82 23.46 5.65
CA ASP A 202 -3.70 24.43 6.28
C ASP A 202 -3.82 25.68 5.38
N ALA A 203 -4.71 26.62 5.71
CA ALA A 203 -4.87 27.86 4.95
C ALA A 203 -3.59 28.73 4.84
N SER A 204 -2.51 28.34 5.52
CA SER A 204 -1.18 28.97 5.48
C SER A 204 -0.14 28.19 4.66
N GLY A 205 -0.49 27.01 4.12
CA GLY A 205 0.38 26.17 3.33
C GLY A 205 1.34 25.30 4.15
N LYS A 206 1.18 25.20 5.47
CA LYS A 206 2.05 24.38 6.33
C LYS A 206 1.51 22.95 6.45
N PRO A 207 2.40 21.93 6.42
CA PRO A 207 2.00 20.56 6.64
C PRO A 207 1.58 20.36 8.10
N ASP A 208 0.47 19.66 8.30
CA ASP A 208 0.15 19.09 9.61
C ASP A 208 1.33 18.21 10.05
N VAL A 209 1.82 18.40 11.27
CA VAL A 209 2.92 17.62 11.82
C VAL A 209 2.45 16.17 11.98
N VAL A 210 2.68 15.35 10.96
CA VAL A 210 2.43 13.92 11.02
C VAL A 210 3.50 13.34 11.96
N PRO A 211 3.13 12.68 13.07
CA PRO A 211 4.12 12.10 13.97
C PRO A 211 5.01 11.14 13.20
N ALA A 212 6.33 11.25 13.40
CA ALA A 212 7.30 10.35 12.82
C ALA A 212 6.96 8.93 13.24
N ALA A 213 6.34 8.17 12.34
CA ALA A 213 6.00 6.79 12.61
C ALA A 213 7.29 5.97 12.52
N GLU A 214 7.79 5.53 13.68
CA GLU A 214 8.96 4.66 13.79
C GLU A 214 8.85 3.47 12.83
N GLU A 215 9.95 3.20 12.14
CA GLU A 215 10.09 2.07 11.23
C GLU A 215 9.92 0.79 12.05
N ALA A 216 8.73 0.17 11.97
CA ALA A 216 8.55 -1.18 12.45
C ALA A 216 9.37 -2.09 11.53
N ALA A 217 10.62 -2.33 11.92
CA ALA A 217 11.50 -3.27 11.24
C ALA A 217 10.75 -4.60 11.06
N ARG A 218 10.63 -5.06 9.81
CA ARG A 218 10.28 -6.46 9.56
C ARG A 218 11.28 -7.32 10.34
N PRO A 219 10.83 -8.26 11.20
CA PRO A 219 11.72 -9.30 11.65
C PRO A 219 12.17 -10.08 10.41
N ALA A 220 13.48 -10.30 10.31
CA ALA A 220 14.08 -11.18 9.31
C ALA A 220 13.54 -12.61 9.41
#